data_AF-A0A085V9K9-F1
#
_entry.id   AF-A0A085V9K9-F1
#
_cell.length_a   1.000
_cell.length_b   1.000
_cell.length_c   1.000
_cell.angle_alpha   90.00
_cell.angle_beta   90.00
_cell.angle_gamma   90.00
#
_symmetry.space_group_name_H-M   'P 1'
#
loop_
_entity.id
_entity.type
_entity.pdbx_description
1 polymer ?
#
loop_
_entity_poly.entity_id
_entity_poly.type
_entity_poly.pdbx_seq_one_letter_code
_entity_poly.pdbx_strand_id
1 'polypeptide(L)'
;MRLLDLSKLFMQQGQELLGSELSPDSLIEMAHSINPHKRYCIVLDWFYVDLLVTDTELGVLSEMGFSPSILLSSNVVQDERGRFPTGGWVKSGYLVDFSQGCIFETSNTFYLLMGIGFRKQLSLDDLSNIS
;
A
#
# COMPACT_ATOMS: atom_id res chain seq x y z
N MET A 1 -16.00 11.55 -2.03
CA MET A 1 -15.26 11.17 -0.81
C MET A 1 -15.44 12.24 0.25
N ARG A 2 -16.09 11.95 1.39
CA ARG A 2 -16.13 12.89 2.52
C ARG A 2 -14.88 12.66 3.36
N LEU A 3 -14.15 13.73 3.69
CA LEU A 3 -12.98 13.73 4.58
C LEU A 3 -13.16 12.90 5.87
N LEU A 4 -14.41 12.73 6.29
CA LEU A 4 -14.84 12.02 7.49
C LEU A 4 -14.52 10.52 7.48
N ASP A 5 -14.59 9.83 6.34
CA ASP A 5 -14.43 8.36 6.31
C ASP A 5 -12.95 7.98 6.46
N LEU A 6 -12.06 8.73 5.80
CA LEU A 6 -10.62 8.65 6.07
C LEU A 6 -10.31 9.03 7.53
N SER A 7 -10.89 10.12 8.06
CA SER A 7 -10.64 10.53 9.45
C SER A 7 -10.98 9.45 10.49
N LYS A 8 -12.01 8.63 10.24
CA LYS A 8 -12.36 7.50 11.12
C LYS A 8 -11.33 6.37 11.06
N LEU A 9 -10.78 6.08 9.89
CA LEU A 9 -9.68 5.12 9.71
C LEU A 9 -8.40 5.55 10.44
N PHE A 10 -8.11 6.86 10.44
CA PHE A 10 -7.00 7.43 11.21
C PHE A 10 -7.19 7.26 12.74
N MET A 11 -8.43 7.17 13.25
CA MET A 11 -8.74 7.26 14.69
C MET A 11 -8.76 5.93 15.48
N GLN A 12 -8.85 4.76 14.83
CA GLN A 12 -8.80 3.47 15.53
C GLN A 12 -7.37 2.93 15.59
N GLN A 13 -6.87 2.50 16.75
CA GLN A 13 -5.48 2.04 16.97
C GLN A 13 -4.97 1.14 15.83
N GLY A 14 -4.00 1.63 15.06
CA GLY A 14 -3.23 0.82 14.11
C GLY A 14 -1.88 0.51 14.70
N GLN A 15 -1.32 -0.67 14.38
CA GLN A 15 0.06 -0.95 14.72
C GLN A 15 0.96 -0.06 13.86
N GLU A 16 1.84 0.71 14.48
CA GLU A 16 2.84 1.49 13.74
C GLU A 16 3.72 0.54 12.93
N LEU A 17 3.93 0.86 11.66
CA LEU A 17 4.88 0.19 10.80
C LEU A 17 5.91 1.22 10.33
N LEU A 18 7.17 0.91 10.60
CA LEU A 18 8.28 1.72 10.13
C LEU A 18 8.49 1.42 8.65
N GLY A 19 8.31 2.43 7.81
CA GLY A 19 8.80 2.42 6.44
C GLY A 19 10.29 2.73 6.41
N SER A 20 10.72 3.31 5.29
CA SER A 20 12.12 3.67 5.08
C SER A 20 12.38 5.15 5.34
N GLU A 21 13.53 5.43 5.96
CA GLU A 21 14.12 6.77 6.07
C GLU A 21 15.15 7.04 4.95
N LEU A 22 15.29 6.11 4.00
CA LEU A 22 16.17 6.30 2.85
C LEU A 22 15.66 7.40 1.92
N SER A 23 16.57 7.98 1.13
CA SER A 23 16.19 8.90 0.07
C SER A 23 15.35 8.19 -1.01
N PRO A 24 14.53 8.95 -1.77
CA PRO A 24 13.82 8.40 -2.93
C PRO A 24 14.72 7.63 -3.90
N ASP A 25 15.90 8.16 -4.22
CA ASP A 25 16.84 7.52 -5.15
C ASP A 25 17.33 6.16 -4.62
N SER A 26 17.67 6.06 -3.33
CA SER A 26 18.10 4.79 -2.72
C SER A 26 16.96 3.76 -2.64
N LEU A 27 15.72 4.20 -2.45
CA LEU A 27 14.55 3.31 -2.53
C LEU A 27 14.32 2.80 -3.95
N ILE A 28 14.52 3.65 -4.96
CA ILE A 28 14.42 3.25 -6.36
C ILE A 28 15.50 2.23 -6.71
N GLU A 29 16.75 2.45 -6.28
CA GLU A 29 17.84 1.49 -6.45
C GLU A 29 17.53 0.14 -5.79
N MET A 30 17.00 0.16 -4.57
CA MET A 30 16.57 -1.04 -3.86
C MET A 30 15.47 -1.79 -4.65
N ALA A 31 14.46 -1.08 -5.13
CA ALA A 31 13.37 -1.68 -5.91
C ALA A 31 13.87 -2.29 -7.23
N HIS A 32 14.77 -1.58 -7.94
CA HIS A 32 15.37 -2.07 -9.18
C HIS A 32 16.31 -3.27 -8.97
N SER A 33 16.91 -3.39 -7.78
CA SER A 33 17.71 -4.57 -7.43
C SER A 33 16.86 -5.85 -7.35
N ILE A 34 15.56 -5.72 -7.03
CA ILE A 34 14.60 -6.83 -6.96
C ILE A 34 14.06 -7.11 -8.37
N ASN A 35 13.55 -6.08 -9.04
CA ASN A 35 13.08 -6.19 -10.42
C ASN A 35 13.20 -4.85 -11.16
N PRO A 36 14.18 -4.68 -12.07
CA PRO A 36 14.43 -3.41 -12.75
C PRO A 36 13.37 -3.03 -13.78
N HIS A 37 12.43 -3.93 -14.10
CA HIS A 37 11.35 -3.67 -15.06
C HIS A 37 10.01 -3.35 -14.39
N LYS A 38 9.87 -3.63 -13.09
CA LYS A 38 8.65 -3.33 -12.35
C LYS A 38 8.64 -1.86 -11.97
N ARG A 39 7.51 -1.21 -12.23
CA ARG A 39 7.37 0.23 -11.98
C ARG A 39 7.20 0.53 -10.50
N TYR A 40 7.60 1.72 -10.06
CA TYR A 40 7.45 2.13 -8.66
C TYR A 40 6.48 3.30 -8.44
N CYS A 41 6.00 3.39 -7.21
CA CYS A 41 5.27 4.53 -6.66
C CYS A 41 5.75 4.78 -5.22
N ILE A 42 6.36 5.93 -4.96
CA ILE A 42 6.85 6.33 -3.64
C ILE A 42 5.73 7.06 -2.90
N VAL A 43 5.48 6.67 -1.65
CA VAL A 43 4.38 7.21 -0.85
C VAL A 43 4.81 7.56 0.58
N LEU A 44 4.13 8.55 1.13
CA LEU A 44 4.11 8.92 2.55
C LEU A 44 2.69 8.73 3.09
N ASP A 45 2.49 8.92 4.40
CA ASP A 45 1.17 8.94 5.05
C ASP A 45 0.32 7.72 4.65
N TRP A 46 0.90 6.53 4.84
CA TRP A 46 0.38 5.28 4.26
C TRP A 46 -0.17 4.32 5.32
N PHE A 47 -1.10 3.49 4.85
CA PHE A 47 -1.71 2.40 5.59
C PHE A 47 -1.50 1.07 4.88
N TYR A 48 -0.93 0.12 5.61
CA TYR A 48 -1.03 -1.28 5.26
C TYR A 48 -2.38 -1.80 5.79
N VAL A 49 -3.27 -2.23 4.91
CA VAL A 49 -4.62 -2.63 5.30
C VAL A 49 -4.80 -4.12 5.05
N ASP A 50 -5.00 -4.89 6.12
CA ASP A 50 -5.50 -6.27 6.04
C ASP A 50 -7.00 -6.27 5.83
N LEU A 51 -7.45 -7.05 4.86
CA LEU A 51 -8.87 -7.22 4.58
C LEU A 51 -9.38 -8.49 5.28
N LEU A 52 -10.46 -8.33 6.03
CA LEU A 52 -11.24 -9.42 6.58
C LEU A 52 -11.99 -10.08 5.42
N VAL A 53 -11.49 -11.24 5.02
CA VAL A 53 -12.04 -12.08 3.97
C VAL A 53 -12.44 -13.43 4.55
N THR A 54 -13.40 -14.09 3.92
CA THR A 54 -13.76 -15.48 4.23
C THR A 54 -12.68 -16.46 3.79
N ASP A 55 -12.68 -17.68 4.32
CA ASP A 55 -11.74 -18.74 3.91
C ASP A 55 -11.82 -19.05 2.41
N THR A 56 -13.02 -18.95 1.84
CA THR A 56 -13.23 -19.15 0.39
C THR A 56 -12.54 -18.05 -0.43
N GLU A 57 -12.72 -16.78 -0.04
CA GLU A 57 -12.05 -15.66 -0.71
C GLU A 57 -10.54 -15.69 -0.51
N LEU A 58 -10.07 -16.06 0.68
CA LEU A 58 -8.65 -16.26 0.96
C LEU A 58 -8.06 -17.36 0.06
N GLY A 59 -8.77 -18.47 -0.12
CA GLY A 59 -8.36 -19.54 -1.02
C GLY A 59 -8.20 -19.06 -2.46
N VAL A 60 -9.20 -18.34 -2.98
CA VAL A 60 -9.17 -17.77 -4.34
C VAL A 60 -8.00 -16.79 -4.51
N LEU A 61 -7.77 -15.89 -3.56
CA LEU A 61 -6.65 -14.94 -3.61
C LEU A 61 -5.29 -15.67 -3.56
N SER A 62 -5.17 -16.67 -2.69
CA SER A 62 -3.93 -17.43 -2.52
C SER A 62 -3.60 -18.24 -3.78
N GLU A 63 -4.58 -18.84 -4.45
CA GLU A 63 -4.40 -19.54 -5.73
C GLU A 63 -3.88 -18.61 -6.84
N MET A 64 -4.26 -17.32 -6.78
CA MET A 64 -3.77 -16.28 -7.69
C MET A 64 -2.43 -15.65 -7.24
N GLY A 65 -1.87 -16.10 -6.11
CA GLY A 65 -0.61 -15.56 -5.57
C GLY A 65 -0.76 -14.21 -4.87
N PHE A 66 -1.94 -13.90 -4.33
CA PHE A 66 -2.21 -12.67 -3.59
C PHE A 66 -2.49 -12.93 -2.11
N SER A 67 -2.07 -11.98 -1.28
CA SER A 67 -2.55 -11.82 0.09
C SER A 67 -3.68 -10.79 0.15
N PRO A 68 -4.69 -10.95 1.03
CA PRO A 68 -5.82 -10.03 1.17
C PRO A 68 -5.42 -8.74 1.89
N SER A 69 -4.37 -8.08 1.42
CA SER A 69 -3.90 -6.80 1.96
C SER A 69 -3.76 -5.80 0.83
N ILE A 70 -4.03 -4.53 1.12
CA ILE A 70 -3.86 -3.42 0.19
C ILE A 70 -3.11 -2.27 0.87
N LEU A 71 -2.62 -1.35 0.06
CA LEU A 71 -2.02 -0.11 0.49
C LEU A 71 -2.96 1.06 0.19
N LEU A 72 -3.16 1.92 1.19
CA LEU A 72 -3.74 3.25 1.02
C LEU A 72 -2.68 4.30 1.35
N SER A 73 -2.63 5.40 0.61
CA SER A 73 -1.81 6.56 0.98
C SER A 73 -2.53 7.83 0.58
N SER A 74 -2.40 8.87 1.40
CA SER A 74 -2.89 10.22 1.07
C SER A 74 -1.83 11.12 0.43
N ASN A 75 -0.62 10.62 0.22
CA ASN A 75 0.51 11.44 -0.20
C ASN A 75 1.48 10.65 -1.10
N VAL A 76 1.24 10.74 -2.41
CA VAL A 76 2.17 10.25 -3.43
C VAL A 76 3.33 11.23 -3.56
N VAL A 77 4.55 10.75 -3.32
CA VAL A 77 5.77 11.53 -3.54
C VAL A 77 6.11 11.54 -5.03
N GLN A 78 6.12 10.34 -5.64
CA GLN A 78 6.47 10.16 -7.05
C GLN A 78 5.87 8.85 -7.58
N ASP A 79 5.14 8.91 -8.70
CA ASP A 79 4.70 7.72 -9.45
C ASP A 79 5.41 7.69 -10.80
N GLU A 80 6.18 6.64 -11.06
CA GLU A 80 6.97 6.53 -12.28
C GLU A 80 6.11 6.53 -13.56
N ARG A 81 4.87 6.03 -13.46
CA ARG A 81 3.92 5.99 -14.57
C ARG A 81 3.11 7.29 -14.72
N GLY A 82 3.21 8.24 -13.80
CA GLY A 82 2.41 9.47 -13.78
C GLY A 82 0.90 9.23 -13.66
N ARG A 83 0.48 8.11 -13.05
CA ARG A 83 -0.93 7.76 -12.83
C ARG A 83 -1.55 8.61 -11.72
N PHE A 84 -0.75 9.00 -10.74
CA PHE A 84 -1.16 9.76 -9.56
C PHE A 84 -0.34 11.05 -9.49
N PRO A 85 -0.97 12.21 -9.22
CA PRO A 85 -0.23 13.46 -9.05
C PRO A 85 0.55 13.45 -7.74
N THR A 86 1.65 14.20 -7.68
CA THR A 86 2.38 14.46 -6.42
C THR A 86 1.45 15.10 -5.39
N GLY A 87 1.50 14.62 -4.14
CA GLY A 87 0.58 14.99 -3.06
C GLY A 87 -0.83 14.40 -3.23
N GLY A 88 -1.06 13.58 -4.25
CA GLY A 88 -2.32 12.86 -4.46
C GLY A 88 -2.44 11.64 -3.55
N TRP A 89 -3.61 11.00 -3.61
CA TRP A 89 -3.87 9.75 -2.89
C TRP A 89 -3.78 8.54 -3.83
N VAL A 90 -3.56 7.37 -3.26
CA VAL A 90 -3.58 6.10 -3.99
C VAL A 90 -4.21 4.99 -3.17
N LYS A 91 -4.94 4.10 -3.86
CA LYS A 91 -5.33 2.77 -3.41
C LYS A 91 -4.69 1.73 -4.33
N SER A 92 -3.92 0.81 -3.77
CA SER A 92 -3.29 -0.26 -4.55
C SER A 92 -4.28 -1.40 -4.89
N GLY A 93 -3.81 -2.33 -5.71
CA GLY A 93 -4.38 -3.68 -5.75
C GLY A 93 -3.88 -4.54 -4.59
N TYR A 94 -4.20 -5.84 -4.62
CA TYR A 94 -3.76 -6.78 -3.61
C TYR A 94 -2.25 -6.97 -3.56
N LEU A 95 -1.77 -7.25 -2.36
CA LEU A 95 -0.39 -7.58 -2.06
C LEU A 95 0.01 -8.89 -2.75
N VAL A 96 1.14 -8.85 -3.42
CA VAL A 96 1.88 -10.03 -3.89
C VAL A 96 2.95 -10.40 -2.86
N ASP A 97 3.76 -9.43 -2.43
CA ASP A 97 4.80 -9.62 -1.43
C ASP A 97 5.08 -8.33 -0.65
N PHE A 98 5.48 -8.46 0.61
CA PHE A 98 5.96 -7.35 1.43
C PHE A 98 7.39 -7.63 1.89
N SER A 99 8.35 -6.91 1.30
CA SER A 99 9.76 -7.18 1.48
C SER A 99 10.56 -5.94 1.87
N GLN A 100 11.77 -6.15 2.38
CA GLN A 100 12.69 -5.09 2.83
C GLN A 100 12.11 -4.14 3.90
N GLY A 101 10.99 -4.53 4.55
CA GLY A 101 10.27 -3.71 5.52
C GLY A 101 9.59 -2.47 4.95
N CYS A 102 9.76 -2.16 3.66
CA CYS A 102 9.28 -0.91 3.06
C CYS A 102 8.85 -1.03 1.58
N ILE A 103 8.80 -2.25 1.03
CA ILE A 103 8.34 -2.48 -0.34
C ILE A 103 7.05 -3.29 -0.29
N PHE A 104 5.94 -2.64 -0.65
CA PHE A 104 4.65 -3.28 -0.84
C PHE A 104 4.47 -3.58 -2.34
N GLU A 105 4.64 -4.84 -2.72
CA GLU A 105 4.56 -5.28 -4.11
C GLU A 105 3.14 -5.64 -4.49
N THR A 106 2.67 -5.10 -5.61
CA THR A 106 1.50 -5.63 -6.34
C THR A 106 1.93 -6.27 -7.65
N SER A 107 0.96 -6.81 -8.39
CA SER A 107 1.21 -7.45 -9.69
C SER A 107 2.05 -6.59 -10.64
N ASN A 108 1.88 -5.27 -10.61
CA ASN A 108 2.47 -4.37 -11.60
C ASN A 108 3.20 -3.15 -11.03
N THR A 109 3.29 -3.00 -9.71
CA THR A 109 3.86 -1.82 -9.05
C THR A 109 4.55 -2.20 -7.75
N PHE A 110 5.75 -1.68 -7.52
CA PHE A 110 6.34 -1.59 -6.18
C PHE A 110 5.92 -0.28 -5.52
N TYR A 111 5.22 -0.36 -4.41
CA TYR A 111 4.98 0.81 -3.57
C TYR A 111 6.10 0.93 -2.55
N LEU A 112 6.82 2.04 -2.60
CA LEU A 112 8.00 2.31 -1.78
C LEU A 112 7.55 3.20 -0.62
N LEU A 113 7.56 2.62 0.58
CA LEU A 113 6.95 3.20 1.76
C LEU A 113 7.97 4.04 2.52
N MET A 114 7.80 5.37 2.51
CA MET A 114 8.64 6.30 3.27
C MET A 114 7.99 6.65 4.61
N GLY A 115 8.83 6.90 5.61
CA GLY A 115 8.40 7.34 6.94
C GLY A 115 7.49 6.36 7.65
N ILE A 116 6.82 6.84 8.69
CA ILE A 116 5.94 6.03 9.53
C ILE A 116 4.60 5.82 8.82
N GLY A 117 4.14 4.57 8.80
CA GLY A 117 2.78 4.20 8.42
C GLY A 117 2.08 3.39 9.50
N PHE A 118 0.87 2.93 9.20
CA PHE A 118 0.08 2.15 10.15
C PHE A 118 -0.54 0.92 9.50
N ARG A 119 -0.52 -0.20 10.23
CA ARG A 119 -1.28 -1.40 9.88
C ARG A 119 -2.70 -1.30 10.43
N LYS A 120 -3.69 -1.59 9.60
CA LYS A 120 -5.12 -1.60 9.94
C LYS A 120 -5.77 -2.88 9.45
N GLN A 121 -6.91 -3.21 10.03
CA GLN A 121 -7.77 -4.28 9.55
C GLN A 121 -9.14 -3.70 9.17
N LEU A 122 -9.66 -4.07 8.00
CA LEU A 122 -10.95 -3.61 7.48
C LEU A 122 -11.76 -4.74 6.89
N SER A 123 -13.09 -4.65 6.96
CA SER A 123 -13.95 -5.50 6.15
C SER A 123 -13.97 -5.05 4.68
N LEU A 124 -14.35 -5.95 3.77
CA LEU A 124 -14.58 -5.58 2.36
C LEU A 124 -15.71 -4.55 2.21
N ASP A 125 -16.71 -4.59 3.09
CA ASP A 125 -17.79 -3.60 3.13
C ASP A 125 -17.25 -2.21 3.47
N ASP A 126 -16.38 -2.11 4.48
CA ASP A 126 -15.71 -0.85 4.84
C ASP A 126 -14.83 -0.33 3.70
N LEU A 127 -14.16 -1.24 2.97
CA LEU A 127 -13.34 -0.88 1.81
C LEU A 127 -14.17 -0.26 0.68
N SER A 128 -15.37 -0.78 0.43
CA SER A 128 -16.26 -0.27 -0.63
C SER A 128 -16.69 1.18 -0.41
N ASN A 129 -16.70 1.65 0.83
CA ASN A 129 -17.01 3.04 1.18
C ASN A 129 -15.85 4.02 0.91
N ILE A 130 -14.65 3.51 0.58
CA ILE A 130 -13.44 4.31 0.32
C ILE A 130 -13.20 4.48 -1.20
N SER A 131 -13.82 3.65 -2.05
CA SER A 131 -13.60 3.62 -3.51
C SER A 131 -14.37 4.67 -4.30
#